data_AF-A0A1W9TW23-F1
#
_entry.id   AF-A0A1W9TW23-F1
#
_cell.length_a   1.000
_cell.length_b   1.000
_cell.length_c   1.000
_cell.angle_alpha   90.00
_cell.angle_beta   90.00
_cell.angle_gamma   90.00
#
_symmetry.space_group_name_H-M   'P 1'
#
loop_
_entity.id
_entity.type
_entity.pdbx_description
1 polymer ?
#
loop_
_entity_poly.entity_id
_entity_poly.type
_entity_poly.pdbx_seq_one_letter_code
_entity_poly.pdbx_strand_id
1 'polypeptide(L)' 'MIILDSALLKSLLIFGSVIEARDAYTGGHTWRVAQFSKKLSQKAGLSESEIFITSIGGFVHDISN' A
#
# COMPACT_ATOMS: atom_id res chain seq x y z
N MET A 1 6.22 17.68 6.21
CA MET A 1 5.96 17.67 4.75
C MET A 1 6.69 16.48 4.16
N ILE A 2 5.96 15.51 3.59
CA ILE A 2 6.59 14.33 2.97
C ILE A 2 6.96 14.73 1.54
N ILE A 3 8.24 14.64 1.21
CA ILE A 3 8.70 14.83 -0.17
C ILE A 3 8.62 13.46 -0.85
N LEU A 4 7.70 13.31 -1.79
CA LEU A 4 7.49 12.07 -2.52
C LEU A 4 8.13 12.17 -3.91
N ASP A 5 9.11 11.30 -4.17
CA ASP A 5 9.55 11.04 -5.54
C ASP A 5 8.52 10.12 -6.23
N SER A 6 7.87 10.66 -7.26
CA SER A 6 6.81 9.94 -7.99
C SER A 6 7.34 8.74 -8.77
N ALA A 7 8.60 8.77 -9.22
CA ALA A 7 9.21 7.65 -9.94
C ALA A 7 9.56 6.53 -8.96
N LEU A 8 10.15 6.85 -7.81
CA LEU A 8 10.45 5.88 -6.77
C LEU A 8 9.18 5.20 -6.23
N LEU A 9 8.13 5.98 -5.97
CA LEU A 9 6.84 5.46 -5.52
C LEU A 9 6.23 4.50 -6.55
N LYS A 10 6.26 4.85 -7.84
CA LYS A 10 5.78 3.96 -8.90
C LYS A 10 6.57 2.66 -8.95
N SER A 11 7.90 2.73 -8.88
CA SER A 11 8.76 1.56 -8.86
C SER A 11 8.42 0.63 -7.69
N LEU A 12 8.25 1.18 -6.48
CA LEU A 12 7.87 0.41 -5.30
C LEU A 12 6.52 -0.31 -5.49
N LEU A 13 5.51 0.38 -6.01
CA LEU A 13 4.18 -0.22 -6.25
C LEU A 13 4.23 -1.31 -7.33
N ILE A 14 5.06 -1.14 -8.37
CA ILE A 14 5.28 -2.18 -9.38
C ILE A 14 5.94 -3.41 -8.75
N PHE A 15 6.98 -3.22 -7.94
CA PHE A 15 7.64 -4.33 -7.24
C PHE A 15 6.68 -5.10 -6.33
N GLY A 16 5.87 -4.40 -5.52
CA GLY A 16 4.85 -5.03 -4.69
C GLY A 16 3.84 -5.84 -5.50
N SER A 17 3.39 -5.28 -6.63
CA SER A 17 2.45 -5.97 -7.55
C SER A 17 3.06 -7.23 -8.19
N VAL A 18 4.35 -7.19 -8.53
CA VAL A 18 5.07 -8.34 -9.12
C VAL A 18 5.26 -9.45 -8.09
N ILE A 19 5.60 -9.12 -6.85
CA ILE A 19 5.75 -10.11 -5.76
C ILE A 19 4.40 -10.81 -5.51
N GLU A 20 3.33 -10.03 -5.36
CA GLU A 20 1.97 -10.57 -5.18
C GLU A 20 1.54 -11.48 -6.35
N ALA A 21 1.86 -11.12 -7.60
CA ALA A 21 1.51 -11.92 -8.77
C ALA A 21 2.21 -13.30 -8.83
N ARG A 22 3.34 -13.47 -8.13
CA ARG A 22 4.08 -14.74 -8.08
C ARG A 22 3.50 -15.72 -7.06
N ASP A 23 2.76 -15.21 -6.07
CA ASP A 23 2.06 -16.04 -5.10
C ASP A 23 0.63 -16.29 -5.57
N ALA A 24 0.39 -17.49 -6.11
CA ALA A 24 -0.91 -17.92 -6.64
C ALA A 24 -2.04 -17.91 -5.58
N TYR A 25 -1.72 -17.82 -4.28
CA TYR A 25 -2.69 -17.80 -3.19
C TYR A 25 -3.28 -16.42 -2.87
N THR A 26 -2.69 -15.31 -3.36
CA THR A 26 -2.98 -13.98 -2.81
C THR A 26 -3.53 -12.95 -3.79
N GLY A 27 -4.06 -13.35 -4.97
CA GLY A 27 -4.66 -12.44 -5.97
C GLY A 27 -5.39 -11.20 -5.43
N GLY A 28 -4.66 -10.08 -5.32
CA GLY A 28 -5.13 -8.79 -4.80
C GLY A 28 -5.33 -8.69 -3.28
N HIS A 29 -4.70 -9.53 -2.46
CA HIS A 29 -4.71 -9.48 -0.99
C HIS A 29 -4.18 -8.14 -0.51
N THR A 30 -2.95 -7.80 -0.89
CA THR A 30 -2.27 -6.56 -0.50
C THR A 30 -3.05 -5.34 -0.98
N TRP A 31 -3.65 -5.43 -2.17
CA TRP A 31 -4.58 -4.41 -2.66
C TRP A 31 -5.81 -4.25 -1.75
N ARG A 32 -6.48 -5.34 -1.38
CA ARG A 32 -7.64 -5.29 -0.47
C ARG A 32 -7.26 -4.76 0.90
N VAL A 33 -6.12 -5.19 1.45
CA VAL A 33 -5.58 -4.68 2.72
C VAL A 33 -5.34 -3.19 2.62
N ALA A 34 -4.70 -2.70 1.57
CA ALA A 34 -4.50 -1.27 1.34
C ALA A 34 -5.83 -0.48 1.33
N GLN A 35 -6.86 -1.00 0.66
CA GLN A 35 -8.19 -0.36 0.64
C GLN A 35 -8.85 -0.34 2.02
N PHE A 36 -8.74 -1.41 2.81
CA PHE A 36 -9.27 -1.44 4.17
C PHE A 36 -8.52 -0.51 5.11
N SER A 37 -7.19 -0.50 5.04
CA SER A 37 -6.33 0.41 5.80
C SER A 37 -6.67 1.88 5.50
N LYS A 38 -6.91 2.23 4.23
CA LYS A 38 -7.39 3.56 3.83
C LYS A 38 -8.76 3.90 4.43
N LYS A 39 -9.74 2.99 4.32
CA LYS A 39 -11.09 3.23 4.86
C LYS A 39 -11.09 3.36 6.39
N LEU A 40 -10.27 2.56 7.07
CA LEU A 40 -10.14 2.58 8.52
C LEU A 40 -9.50 3.90 9.01
N SER A 41 -8.40 4.32 8.39
CA SER A 41 -7.73 5.60 8.70
C SER A 41 -8.63 6.81 8.45
N GLN A 42 -9.41 6.79 7.37
CA GLN A 42 -10.44 7.81 7.11
C GLN A 42 -11.48 7.86 8.23
N LYS A 43 -11.98 6.70 8.67
CA LYS A 43 -12.96 6.61 9.77
C LYS A 43 -12.39 7.00 11.13
N ALA A 44 -11.10 6.82 11.33
CA ALA A 44 -10.38 7.25 12.52
C ALA A 44 -10.09 8.77 12.56
N GLY A 45 -10.41 9.52 11.49
CA GLY A 45 -10.19 10.96 11.45
C GLY A 45 -8.73 11.38 11.28
N LEU A 46 -7.88 10.50 10.72
CA LEU A 46 -6.48 10.81 10.48
C LEU A 46 -6.31 11.84 9.35
N SER A 47 -5.15 12.50 9.31
CA SER A 47 -4.79 13.43 8.25
C SER A 47 -4.63 12.73 6.89
N GLU A 48 -4.74 13.47 5.80
CA GLU A 48 -4.55 12.92 4.45
C GLU A 48 -3.17 12.28 4.27
N SER A 49 -2.13 12.85 4.88
CA SER A 49 -0.77 12.28 4.87
C SER A 49 -0.71 10.93 5.59
N GLU A 50 -1.39 10.80 6.73
CA GLU A 50 -1.44 9.55 7.48
C GLU A 50 -2.26 8.51 6.72
N ILE A 51 -3.42 8.88 6.16
CA ILE A 51 -4.25 8.00 5.32
C ILE A 51 -3.43 7.48 4.13
N PHE A 52 -2.66 8.35 3.47
CA PHE A 52 -1.79 7.98 2.36
C PHE A 52 -0.72 6.97 2.80
N ILE A 53 0.04 7.28 3.87
CA ILE A 53 1.08 6.38 4.38
C ILE A 53 0.48 5.03 4.79
N THR A 54 -0.64 5.02 5.52
CA THR A 54 -1.32 3.81 5.97
C THR A 54 -1.80 2.95 4.79
N SER A 55 -2.31 3.57 3.72
CA SER A 55 -2.71 2.87 2.50
C SER A 55 -1.52 2.24 1.77
N ILE A 56 -0.42 2.98 1.62
CA ILE A 56 0.79 2.47 0.96
C ILE A 56 1.42 1.36 1.80
N GLY A 57 1.51 1.55 3.11
CA GLY A 57 2.00 0.55 4.06
C GLY A 57 1.24 -0.77 3.95
N GLY A 58 -0.09 -0.73 3.89
CA GLY A 58 -0.90 -1.94 3.69
C GLY A 58 -0.63 -2.65 2.36
N PHE A 59 -0.31 -1.91 1.29
CA PHE A 59 0.02 -2.49 -0.01
C PHE A 59 1.38 -3.18 -0.03
N VAL A 60 2.36 -2.65 0.71
CA VAL A 60 3.76 -3.13 0.65
C VAL A 60 4.19 -3.98 1.85
N HIS A 61 3.30 -4.24 2.82
CA HIS A 61 3.67 -4.89 4.07
C HIS A 61 4.22 -6.31 3.91
N ASP A 62 3.83 -7.00 2.84
CA ASP A 62 4.24 -8.37 2.54
C ASP A 62 5.38 -8.46 1.50
N ILE A 63 6.04 -7.36 1.15
CA ILE A 63 7.15 -7.38 0.16
C ILE A 63 8.34 -8.24 0.61
N SER A 64 8.51 -8.47 1.92
CA SER A 64 9.62 -9.25 2.48
C SER A 64 9.28 -10.72 2.74
N ASN A 65 8.03 -11.14 2.56
CA ASN A 65 7.58 -12.50 2.87
C ASN A 65 7.72 -13.42 1.65
#